data_AF-A0A7V5PFG4-F1
#
_entry.id   AF-A0A7V5PFG4-F1
#
_cell.length_a   1.000
_cell.length_b   1.000
_cell.length_c   1.000
_cell.angle_alpha   90.00
_cell.angle_beta   90.00
_cell.angle_gamma   90.00
#
_symmetry.space_group_name_H-M   'P 1'
#
loop_
_entity.id
_entity.type
_entity.pdbx_description
1 polymer ?
#
loop_
_entity_poly.entity_id
_entity_poly.type
_entity_poly.pdbx_seq_one_letter_code
_entity_poly.pdbx_strand_id
1 'polypeptide(L)'
;MDLEDYKDCLRQAAPEVVDTLEGTFHEAARIMSPAGLQTYLEGGKALCDLGRGTDLVLSYLQELPLVVKECGEDVIQDCVNAALKLSSMTSGEVIALLFSSLPTAARRLGDAELLRGYLNLIHQLSARAARGLRPMLSHIDELLGKLTLSGLRRWANFGAEAYRRDLNNLVRYFNLETQDSLAVLQKERRGTLFVDVQRKLNFYLRALWGRDFMMRPAAADFEGFRPYVEHQVLHLPDALDDIGGVRGLELYRATAAHLASHLVYTDRAISAEQLSPAQMFFIGLVEDARVEYNAVRAFPGLGRLWHSLL
;
A
#
# COMPACT_ATOMS: atom_id res chain seq x y z
N MET A 1 -25.70 -17.24 -3.86
CA MET A 1 -24.44 -17.68 -3.24
C MET A 1 -24.83 -18.27 -1.90
N ASP A 2 -24.71 -19.59 -1.73
CA ASP A 2 -25.11 -20.28 -0.52
C ASP A 2 -23.89 -20.40 0.40
N LEU A 3 -23.97 -19.82 1.60
CA LEU A 3 -22.89 -19.89 2.59
C LEU A 3 -22.71 -21.34 3.09
N GLU A 4 -23.76 -22.16 3.02
CA GLU A 4 -23.71 -23.54 3.51
C GLU A 4 -22.81 -24.45 2.67
N ASP A 5 -22.73 -24.22 1.35
CA ASP A 5 -21.81 -24.98 0.47
C ASP A 5 -20.34 -24.79 0.87
N TYR A 6 -19.98 -23.58 1.32
CA TYR A 6 -18.63 -23.28 1.78
C TYR A 6 -18.40 -23.74 3.22
N LYS A 7 -19.40 -23.63 4.10
CA LYS A 7 -19.33 -24.16 5.47
C LYS A 7 -19.05 -25.65 5.48
N ASP A 8 -19.71 -26.44 4.64
CA ASP A 8 -19.46 -27.89 4.61
C ASP A 8 -18.06 -28.24 4.13
N CYS A 9 -17.55 -27.51 3.12
CA CYS A 9 -16.19 -27.68 2.64
C CYS A 9 -15.14 -27.29 3.70
N LEU A 10 -15.35 -26.16 4.39
CA LEU A 10 -14.45 -25.67 5.44
C LEU A 10 -14.56 -26.52 6.71
N ARG A 11 -15.74 -27.04 7.05
CA ARG A 11 -15.98 -27.94 8.18
C ARG A 11 -15.24 -29.27 8.03
N GLN A 12 -15.18 -29.81 6.82
CA GLN A 12 -14.38 -31.02 6.53
C GLN A 12 -12.88 -30.78 6.69
N ALA A 13 -12.40 -29.58 6.36
CA ALA A 13 -10.99 -29.22 6.49
C ALA A 13 -10.57 -28.82 7.91
N ALA A 14 -11.44 -28.11 8.63
CA ALA A 14 -11.19 -27.59 9.97
C ALA A 14 -12.51 -27.15 10.66
N PRO A 15 -13.05 -27.94 11.61
CA PRO A 15 -14.29 -27.59 12.33
C PRO A 15 -14.22 -26.23 13.05
N GLU A 16 -13.04 -25.89 13.58
CA GLU A 16 -12.75 -24.63 14.30
C GLU A 16 -12.89 -23.38 13.41
N VAL A 17 -12.80 -23.53 12.08
CA VAL A 17 -12.96 -22.44 11.11
C VAL A 17 -14.42 -22.02 10.97
N VAL A 18 -15.37 -22.93 11.21
CA VAL A 18 -16.80 -22.68 10.97
C VAL A 18 -17.35 -21.62 11.93
N ASP A 19 -17.00 -21.69 13.22
CA ASP A 19 -17.47 -20.74 14.23
C ASP A 19 -16.93 -19.33 13.98
N THR A 20 -15.69 -19.24 13.47
CA THR A 20 -15.07 -17.97 13.08
C THR A 20 -15.70 -17.40 11.81
N LEU A 21 -16.05 -18.26 10.85
CA LEU A 21 -16.55 -17.87 9.54
C LEU A 21 -17.84 -17.05 9.63
N GLU A 22 -18.79 -17.40 10.50
CA GLU A 22 -20.06 -16.67 10.58
C GLU A 22 -19.87 -15.21 11.00
N GLY A 23 -19.04 -14.96 12.02
CA GLY A 23 -18.72 -13.60 12.47
C GLY A 23 -17.99 -12.80 11.40
N THR A 24 -16.96 -13.40 10.80
CA THR A 24 -16.12 -12.73 9.80
C THR A 24 -16.85 -12.51 8.47
N PHE A 25 -17.75 -13.42 8.08
CA PHE A 25 -18.53 -13.30 6.84
C PHE A 25 -19.43 -12.07 6.84
N HIS A 26 -20.08 -11.75 7.97
CA HIS A 26 -20.91 -10.56 8.07
C HIS A 26 -20.11 -9.27 7.91
N GLU A 27 -18.87 -9.24 8.39
CA GLU A 27 -17.97 -8.10 8.19
C GLU A 27 -17.46 -8.02 6.74
N ALA A 28 -17.05 -9.15 6.17
CA ALA A 28 -16.62 -9.26 4.78
C ALA A 28 -17.72 -8.80 3.82
N ALA A 29 -18.97 -9.22 4.03
CA ALA A 29 -20.11 -8.85 3.19
C ALA A 29 -20.48 -7.35 3.26
N ARG A 30 -20.02 -6.61 4.27
CA ARG A 30 -20.18 -5.14 4.33
C ARG A 30 -19.11 -4.38 3.55
N ILE A 31 -17.98 -5.02 3.30
CA ILE A 31 -16.80 -4.41 2.67
C ILE A 31 -16.70 -4.81 1.20
N MET A 32 -17.08 -6.04 0.86
CA MET A 32 -16.91 -6.65 -0.45
C MET A 32 -18.21 -6.66 -1.27
N SER A 33 -18.07 -6.54 -2.59
CA SER A 33 -19.10 -6.86 -3.55
C SER A 33 -19.45 -8.36 -3.51
N PRO A 34 -20.61 -8.77 -4.08
CA PRO A 34 -20.95 -10.18 -4.19
C PRO A 34 -19.88 -11.01 -4.92
N ALA A 35 -19.22 -10.43 -5.92
CA ALA A 35 -18.13 -11.09 -6.65
C ALA A 35 -16.87 -11.22 -5.79
N GLY A 36 -16.46 -10.15 -5.10
CA GLY A 36 -15.32 -10.20 -4.17
C GLY A 36 -15.53 -11.19 -3.03
N LEU A 37 -16.75 -11.26 -2.49
CA LEU A 37 -17.11 -12.21 -1.43
C LEU A 37 -17.03 -13.67 -1.93
N GLN A 38 -17.42 -13.93 -3.18
CA GLN A 38 -17.22 -15.23 -3.80
C GLN A 38 -15.73 -15.58 -3.92
N THR A 39 -14.90 -14.67 -4.46
CA THR A 39 -13.45 -14.87 -4.58
C THR A 39 -12.79 -15.08 -3.22
N TYR A 40 -13.25 -14.38 -2.18
CA TYR A 40 -12.79 -14.56 -0.81
C TYR A 40 -13.07 -15.98 -0.27
N LEU A 41 -14.30 -16.47 -0.44
CA LEU A 41 -14.67 -17.81 0.01
C LEU A 41 -13.95 -18.91 -0.78
N GLU A 42 -13.81 -18.74 -2.10
CA GLU A 42 -13.02 -19.63 -2.96
C GLU A 42 -11.55 -19.66 -2.55
N GLY A 43 -10.98 -18.50 -2.18
CA GLY A 43 -9.64 -18.39 -1.64
C GLY A 43 -9.46 -19.15 -0.33
N GLY A 44 -10.41 -19.01 0.60
CA GLY A 44 -10.43 -19.77 1.86
C GLY A 44 -10.45 -21.29 1.63
N LYS A 45 -11.29 -21.75 0.70
CA LYS A 45 -11.32 -23.16 0.28
C LYS A 45 -9.98 -23.62 -0.31
N ALA A 46 -9.40 -22.84 -1.22
CA ALA A 46 -8.11 -23.18 -1.82
C ALA A 46 -6.99 -23.30 -0.77
N LEU A 47 -7.01 -22.47 0.27
CA LEU A 47 -6.06 -22.54 1.39
C LEU A 47 -6.31 -23.74 2.31
N CYS A 48 -7.57 -24.14 2.51
CA CYS A 48 -7.90 -25.40 3.18
C CYS A 48 -7.35 -26.61 2.43
N ASP A 49 -7.60 -26.68 1.11
CA ASP A 49 -7.16 -27.78 0.25
C ASP A 49 -5.63 -27.90 0.18
N LEU A 50 -4.92 -26.80 0.47
CA LEU A 50 -3.45 -26.78 0.56
C LEU A 50 -2.91 -27.64 1.72
N GLY A 51 -3.70 -27.90 2.76
CA GLY A 51 -3.34 -28.79 3.86
C GLY A 51 -2.16 -28.31 4.72
N ARG A 52 -1.98 -26.98 4.87
CA ARG A 52 -0.83 -26.37 5.57
C ARG A 52 -1.14 -25.87 6.99
N GLY A 53 -2.18 -26.41 7.61
CA GLY A 53 -2.60 -26.05 8.97
C GLY A 53 -3.80 -25.10 8.98
N THR A 54 -4.55 -25.12 10.08
CA THR A 54 -5.81 -24.38 10.26
C THR A 54 -5.59 -22.89 10.49
N ASP A 55 -4.53 -22.52 11.22
CA ASP A 55 -4.15 -21.14 11.52
C ASP A 55 -4.01 -20.27 10.25
N LEU A 56 -3.47 -20.86 9.17
CA LEU A 56 -3.35 -20.20 7.87
C LEU A 56 -4.72 -19.73 7.35
N VAL A 57 -5.70 -20.62 7.38
CA VAL A 57 -7.05 -20.37 6.86
C VAL A 57 -7.77 -19.38 7.78
N LEU A 58 -7.63 -19.55 9.09
CA LEU A 58 -8.20 -18.64 10.08
C LEU A 58 -7.68 -17.22 9.89
N SER A 59 -6.35 -17.03 9.84
CA SER A 59 -5.74 -15.73 9.60
C SER A 59 -6.18 -15.12 8.27
N TYR A 60 -6.28 -15.91 7.20
CA TYR A 60 -6.80 -15.42 5.91
C TYR A 60 -8.23 -14.90 6.05
N LEU A 61 -9.12 -15.72 6.61
CA LEU A 61 -10.53 -15.37 6.72
C LEU A 61 -10.69 -14.10 7.56
N GLN A 62 -10.09 -14.06 8.75
CA GLN A 62 -10.20 -12.96 9.70
C GLN A 62 -9.63 -11.65 9.16
N GLU A 63 -8.46 -11.70 8.52
CA GLU A 63 -7.67 -10.49 8.26
C GLU A 63 -7.88 -9.91 6.86
N LEU A 64 -8.23 -10.73 5.87
CA LEU A 64 -8.37 -10.25 4.49
C LEU A 64 -9.44 -9.16 4.30
N PRO A 65 -10.61 -9.17 4.98
CA PRO A 65 -11.55 -8.07 4.89
C PRO A 65 -10.94 -6.70 5.25
N LEU A 66 -10.01 -6.67 6.22
CA LEU A 66 -9.29 -5.46 6.60
C LEU A 66 -8.31 -5.02 5.50
N VAL A 67 -7.68 -5.98 4.81
CA VAL A 67 -6.80 -5.71 3.67
C VAL A 67 -7.59 -5.13 2.50
N VAL A 68 -8.74 -5.73 2.19
CA VAL A 68 -9.63 -5.26 1.10
C VAL A 68 -10.18 -3.87 1.37
N LYS A 69 -10.52 -3.57 2.63
CA LYS A 69 -10.97 -2.22 3.00
C LYS A 69 -9.95 -1.14 2.65
N GLU A 70 -8.67 -1.43 2.81
CA GLU A 70 -7.60 -0.47 2.53
C GLU A 70 -7.19 -0.47 1.05
N CYS A 71 -7.06 -1.63 0.41
CA CYS A 71 -6.47 -1.76 -0.93
C CYS A 71 -7.45 -2.08 -2.06
N GLY A 72 -8.72 -2.37 -1.77
CA GLY A 72 -9.73 -2.82 -2.75
C GLY A 72 -9.79 -4.34 -2.92
N GLU A 73 -10.82 -4.83 -3.61
CA GLU A 73 -11.12 -6.27 -3.74
C GLU A 73 -10.16 -7.03 -4.66
N ASP A 74 -9.49 -6.34 -5.59
CA ASP A 74 -8.60 -6.98 -6.56
C ASP A 74 -7.42 -7.71 -5.90
N VAL A 75 -7.06 -7.32 -4.67
CA VAL A 75 -5.95 -7.92 -3.92
C VAL A 75 -6.28 -9.29 -3.32
N ILE A 76 -7.54 -9.71 -3.30
CA ILE A 76 -7.96 -11.00 -2.72
C ILE A 76 -7.20 -12.13 -3.42
N GLN A 77 -7.23 -12.14 -4.75
CA GLN A 77 -6.57 -13.18 -5.55
C GLN A 77 -5.04 -13.08 -5.45
N ASP A 78 -4.50 -11.86 -5.36
CA ASP A 78 -3.06 -11.65 -5.17
C ASP A 78 -2.56 -12.28 -3.87
N CYS A 79 -3.31 -12.12 -2.78
CA CYS A 79 -2.98 -12.67 -1.47
C CYS A 79 -3.04 -14.21 -1.46
N VAL A 80 -4.08 -14.80 -2.06
CA VAL A 80 -4.20 -16.26 -2.21
C VAL A 80 -3.04 -16.80 -3.06
N ASN A 81 -2.75 -16.16 -4.20
CA ASN A 81 -1.65 -16.55 -5.08
C ASN A 81 -0.29 -16.44 -4.38
N ALA A 82 -0.09 -15.43 -3.53
CA ALA A 82 1.12 -15.29 -2.74
C ALA A 82 1.28 -16.45 -1.74
N ALA A 83 0.22 -16.81 -1.02
CA ALA A 83 0.22 -17.96 -0.11
C ALA A 83 0.53 -19.27 -0.84
N LEU A 84 -0.10 -19.52 -1.99
CA LEU A 84 0.18 -20.69 -2.83
C LEU A 84 1.64 -20.77 -3.27
N LYS A 85 2.23 -19.66 -3.74
CA LYS A 85 3.66 -19.59 -4.08
C LYS A 85 4.55 -19.93 -2.88
N LEU A 86 4.26 -19.33 -1.72
CA LEU A 86 5.03 -19.52 -0.48
C LEU A 86 4.90 -20.91 0.13
N SER A 87 3.81 -21.64 -0.14
CA SER A 87 3.55 -22.99 0.38
C SER A 87 4.63 -24.02 0.03
N SER A 88 5.37 -23.80 -1.06
CA SER A 88 6.48 -24.65 -1.50
C SER A 88 7.82 -24.27 -0.89
N MET A 89 7.90 -23.12 -0.20
CA MET A 89 9.16 -22.49 0.23
C MET A 89 9.26 -22.30 1.74
N THR A 90 8.12 -22.27 2.44
CA THR A 90 8.02 -21.92 3.87
C THR A 90 6.96 -22.78 4.58
N SER A 91 6.91 -22.73 5.91
CA SER A 91 5.90 -23.45 6.70
C SER A 91 4.56 -22.71 6.69
N GLY A 92 3.47 -23.44 6.99
CA GLY A 92 2.14 -22.86 7.17
C GLY A 92 2.09 -21.75 8.22
N GLU A 93 2.85 -21.88 9.31
CA GLU A 93 3.00 -20.84 10.35
C GLU A 93 3.52 -19.51 9.78
N VAL A 94 4.46 -19.54 8.83
CA VAL A 94 5.01 -18.32 8.23
C VAL A 94 3.98 -17.65 7.32
N ILE A 95 3.17 -18.43 6.62
CA ILE A 95 2.10 -17.91 5.77
C ILE A 95 0.94 -17.38 6.63
N ALA A 96 0.61 -18.05 7.74
CA ALA A 96 -0.33 -17.54 8.73
C ALA A 96 0.15 -16.20 9.31
N LEU A 97 1.44 -16.10 9.67
CA LEU A 97 2.05 -14.85 10.13
C LEU A 97 2.02 -13.76 9.05
N LEU A 98 2.24 -14.10 7.78
CA LEU A 98 2.06 -13.17 6.67
C LEU A 98 0.63 -12.61 6.69
N PHE A 99 -0.40 -13.47 6.70
CA PHE A 99 -1.79 -13.02 6.74
C PHE A 99 -2.10 -12.15 7.95
N SER A 100 -1.66 -12.54 9.15
CA SER A 100 -1.82 -11.75 10.37
C SER A 100 -1.15 -10.38 10.29
N SER A 101 -0.11 -10.24 9.46
CA SER A 101 0.62 -8.98 9.27
C SER A 101 0.10 -8.12 8.10
N LEU A 102 -0.67 -8.70 7.17
CA LEU A 102 -1.15 -8.02 5.97
C LEU A 102 -2.03 -6.80 6.25
N PRO A 103 -2.94 -6.76 7.25
CA PRO A 103 -3.71 -5.55 7.54
C PRO A 103 -2.83 -4.34 7.86
N THR A 104 -1.72 -4.58 8.57
CA THR A 104 -0.74 -3.52 8.87
C THR A 104 -0.05 -3.06 7.60
N ALA A 105 0.39 -3.99 6.74
CA ALA A 105 0.98 -3.64 5.46
C ALA A 105 -0.01 -2.87 4.57
N ALA A 106 -1.27 -3.32 4.49
CA ALA A 106 -2.33 -2.69 3.72
C ALA A 106 -2.61 -1.26 4.20
N ARG A 107 -2.70 -1.01 5.51
CA ARG A 107 -2.87 0.35 6.06
C ARG A 107 -1.67 1.26 5.77
N ARG A 108 -0.45 0.72 5.77
CA ARG A 108 0.78 1.50 5.54
C ARG A 108 1.08 1.73 4.05
N LEU A 109 0.66 0.83 3.18
CA LEU A 109 0.86 0.92 1.74
C LEU A 109 -0.32 1.60 1.06
N GLY A 110 -1.55 1.38 1.51
CA GLY A 110 -2.74 2.12 1.10
C GLY A 110 -3.14 2.02 -0.38
N ASP A 111 -2.56 1.08 -1.13
CA ASP A 111 -2.80 0.88 -2.56
C ASP A 111 -2.57 -0.58 -2.99
N ALA A 112 -3.33 -1.06 -3.99
CA ALA A 112 -3.26 -2.43 -4.47
C ALA A 112 -1.91 -2.77 -5.14
N GLU A 113 -1.37 -1.88 -5.97
CA GLU A 113 -0.10 -2.11 -6.68
C GLU A 113 1.07 -2.17 -5.69
N LEU A 114 1.06 -1.30 -4.68
CA LEU A 114 2.05 -1.34 -3.61
C LEU A 114 1.95 -2.64 -2.80
N LEU A 115 0.72 -3.08 -2.47
CA LEU A 115 0.54 -4.36 -1.79
C LEU A 115 1.04 -5.55 -2.63
N ARG A 116 0.76 -5.57 -3.95
CA ARG A 116 1.34 -6.57 -4.85
C ARG A 116 2.86 -6.52 -4.88
N GLY A 117 3.44 -5.32 -4.89
CA GLY A 117 4.88 -5.12 -4.79
C GLY A 117 5.47 -5.69 -3.49
N TYR A 118 4.74 -5.56 -2.38
CA TYR A 118 5.08 -6.14 -1.08
C TYR A 118 5.01 -7.67 -1.06
N LEU A 119 3.93 -8.27 -1.57
CA LEU A 119 3.79 -9.72 -1.72
C LEU A 119 4.91 -10.30 -2.59
N ASN A 120 5.27 -9.61 -3.67
CA ASN A 120 6.40 -9.98 -4.53
C ASN A 120 7.75 -9.89 -3.81
N LEU A 121 7.95 -8.90 -2.93
CA LEU A 121 9.15 -8.82 -2.09
C LEU A 121 9.25 -10.02 -1.15
N ILE A 122 8.16 -10.37 -0.46
CA ILE A 122 8.12 -11.54 0.44
C ILE A 122 8.46 -12.82 -0.32
N HIS A 123 7.87 -13.02 -1.50
CA HIS A 123 8.17 -14.17 -2.34
C HIS A 123 9.65 -14.21 -2.80
N GLN A 124 10.27 -13.07 -3.08
CA GLN A 124 11.71 -13.02 -3.39
C GLN A 124 12.57 -13.37 -2.17
N LEU A 125 12.18 -12.89 -0.99
CA LEU A 125 12.90 -13.14 0.26
C LEU A 125 12.74 -14.58 0.74
N SER A 126 11.61 -15.24 0.52
CA SER A 126 11.47 -16.67 0.84
C SER A 126 12.47 -17.53 0.08
N ALA A 127 12.86 -17.14 -1.14
CA ALA A 127 13.87 -17.86 -1.92
C ALA A 127 15.30 -17.61 -1.43
N ARG A 128 15.60 -16.37 -1.01
CA ARG A 128 16.97 -15.91 -0.76
C ARG A 128 17.37 -15.90 0.71
N ALA A 129 16.40 -15.68 1.60
CA ALA A 129 16.61 -15.42 3.02
C ALA A 129 15.44 -15.96 3.88
N ALA A 130 14.98 -17.19 3.63
CA ALA A 130 13.82 -17.78 4.30
C ALA A 130 13.84 -17.66 5.85
N ARG A 131 15.02 -17.83 6.47
CA ARG A 131 15.19 -17.72 7.94
C ARG A 131 15.00 -16.29 8.47
N GLY A 132 15.17 -15.28 7.62
CA GLY A 132 14.93 -13.87 7.95
C GLY A 132 13.46 -13.47 7.83
N LEU A 133 12.61 -14.27 7.17
CA LEU A 133 11.24 -13.87 6.88
C LEU A 133 10.37 -13.76 8.13
N ARG A 134 10.40 -14.77 9.01
CA ARG A 134 9.64 -14.73 10.27
C ARG A 134 10.06 -13.55 11.17
N PRO A 135 11.36 -13.32 11.46
CA PRO A 135 11.79 -12.12 12.18
C PRO A 135 11.32 -10.81 11.55
N MET A 136 11.43 -10.68 10.22
CA MET A 136 11.00 -9.49 9.51
C MET A 136 9.50 -9.23 9.67
N LEU A 137 8.67 -10.26 9.51
CA LEU A 137 7.21 -10.15 9.62
C LEU A 137 6.79 -9.74 11.04
N SER A 138 7.50 -10.21 12.07
CA SER A 138 7.26 -9.78 13.46
C SER A 138 7.53 -8.28 13.69
N HIS A 139 8.35 -7.65 12.85
CA HIS A 139 8.70 -6.22 12.92
C HIS A 139 8.08 -5.39 11.80
N ILE A 140 7.12 -5.92 11.04
CA ILE A 140 6.64 -5.25 9.83
C ILE A 140 5.98 -3.90 10.13
N ASP A 141 5.29 -3.76 11.26
CA ASP A 141 4.68 -2.50 11.68
C ASP A 141 5.74 -1.43 11.92
N GLU A 142 6.83 -1.77 12.61
CA GLU A 142 7.94 -0.86 12.82
C GLU A 142 8.62 -0.48 11.50
N LEU A 143 8.86 -1.46 10.63
CA LEU A 143 9.51 -1.26 9.34
C LEU A 143 8.67 -0.35 8.43
N LEU A 144 7.40 -0.67 8.21
CA LEU A 144 6.50 0.11 7.34
C LEU A 144 6.01 1.41 8.00
N GLY A 145 6.17 1.57 9.31
CA GLY A 145 6.00 2.86 9.99
C GLY A 145 7.16 3.83 9.75
N LYS A 146 8.26 3.37 9.15
CA LYS A 146 9.49 4.15 8.93
C LYS A 146 9.93 4.19 7.46
N LEU A 147 9.58 3.16 6.69
CA LEU A 147 10.03 2.96 5.34
C LEU A 147 8.85 2.93 4.37
N THR A 148 9.08 3.49 3.18
CA THR A 148 8.27 3.17 2.01
C THR A 148 8.52 1.72 1.57
N LEU A 149 7.70 1.20 0.66
CA LEU A 149 7.92 -0.13 0.08
C LEU A 149 9.30 -0.27 -0.56
N SER A 150 9.75 0.78 -1.26
CA SER A 150 11.08 0.78 -1.90
C SER A 150 12.20 0.81 -0.85
N GLY A 151 12.03 1.55 0.24
CA GLY A 151 12.95 1.53 1.40
C GLY A 151 13.03 0.16 2.05
N LEU A 152 11.88 -0.48 2.29
CA LEU A 152 11.81 -1.84 2.83
C LEU A 152 12.52 -2.85 1.89
N ARG A 153 12.31 -2.73 0.58
CA ARG A 153 12.98 -3.57 -0.43
C ARG A 153 14.51 -3.42 -0.36
N ARG A 154 15.02 -2.19 -0.30
CA ARG A 154 16.47 -1.94 -0.20
C ARG A 154 17.06 -2.45 1.11
N TRP A 155 16.37 -2.20 2.23
CA TRP A 155 16.77 -2.71 3.54
C TRP A 155 16.81 -4.24 3.59
N ALA A 156 15.77 -4.92 3.08
CA ALA A 156 15.70 -6.38 3.11
C ALA A 156 16.72 -7.02 2.15
N ASN A 157 16.90 -6.47 0.95
CA ASN A 157 17.88 -6.97 -0.02
C ASN A 157 19.31 -6.82 0.48
N PHE A 158 19.63 -5.72 1.17
CA PHE A 158 20.94 -5.55 1.80
C PHE A 158 21.21 -6.65 2.83
N GLY A 159 20.28 -6.87 3.78
CA GLY A 159 20.44 -7.90 4.81
C GLY A 159 20.57 -9.31 4.24
N ALA A 160 19.73 -9.64 3.26
CA ALA A 160 19.77 -10.93 2.57
C ALA A 160 21.11 -11.18 1.86
N GLU A 161 21.70 -10.14 1.26
CA GLU A 161 22.95 -10.26 0.52
C GLU A 161 24.18 -10.28 1.44
N ALA A 162 24.20 -9.40 2.45
CA ALA A 162 25.31 -9.25 3.39
C ALA A 162 25.52 -10.49 4.25
N TYR A 163 24.45 -11.12 4.72
CA TYR A 163 24.50 -12.27 5.63
C TYR A 163 24.09 -13.59 4.98
N ARG A 164 24.14 -13.68 3.64
CA ARG A 164 23.75 -14.88 2.87
C ARG A 164 24.43 -16.18 3.35
N ARG A 165 25.67 -16.07 3.85
CA ARG A 165 26.48 -17.19 4.35
C ARG A 165 26.51 -17.31 5.88
N ASP A 166 25.95 -16.34 6.61
CA ASP A 166 25.90 -16.32 8.07
C ASP A 166 24.45 -16.24 8.53
N LEU A 167 23.84 -17.42 8.67
CA LEU A 167 22.41 -17.53 8.98
C LEU A 167 22.05 -16.99 10.36
N ASN A 168 23.00 -16.98 11.31
CA ASN A 168 22.76 -16.44 12.64
C ASN A 168 22.65 -14.92 12.56
N ASN A 169 23.61 -14.25 11.92
CA ASN A 169 23.54 -12.80 11.75
C ASN A 169 22.44 -12.38 10.76
N LEU A 170 22.06 -13.23 9.80
CA LEU A 170 20.86 -13.01 8.97
C LEU A 170 19.61 -12.87 9.84
N VAL A 171 19.36 -13.82 10.75
CA VAL A 171 18.21 -13.76 11.67
C VAL A 171 18.29 -12.50 12.53
N ARG A 172 19.46 -12.20 13.12
CA ARG A 172 19.64 -11.01 13.96
C ARG A 172 19.43 -9.70 13.21
N TYR A 173 19.85 -9.62 11.94
CA TYR A 173 19.62 -8.45 11.09
C TYR A 173 18.12 -8.21 10.90
N PHE A 174 17.39 -9.25 10.48
CA PHE A 174 15.95 -9.15 10.26
C PHE A 174 15.14 -9.00 11.57
N ASN A 175 15.75 -9.28 12.71
CA ASN A 175 15.19 -9.03 14.04
C ASN A 175 15.54 -7.63 14.61
N LEU A 176 16.15 -6.75 13.81
CA LEU A 176 16.58 -5.40 14.19
C LEU A 176 17.64 -5.36 15.32
N GLU A 177 18.42 -6.43 15.49
CA GLU A 177 19.41 -6.54 16.58
C GLU A 177 20.83 -6.11 16.17
N THR A 178 21.13 -6.06 14.87
CA THR A 178 22.47 -5.68 14.40
C THR A 178 22.56 -4.18 14.16
N GLN A 179 23.75 -3.61 14.41
CA GLN A 179 24.02 -2.20 14.11
C GLN A 179 23.80 -1.89 12.63
N ASP A 180 24.20 -2.79 11.74
CA ASP A 180 23.99 -2.66 10.30
C ASP A 180 22.49 -2.57 9.95
N SER A 181 21.64 -3.38 10.59
CA SER A 181 20.20 -3.35 10.37
C SER A 181 19.59 -1.99 10.71
N LEU A 182 19.98 -1.44 11.86
CA LEU A 182 19.52 -0.12 12.30
C LEU A 182 20.09 1.01 11.43
N ALA A 183 21.35 0.90 11.01
CA ALA A 183 22.01 1.89 10.16
C ALA A 183 21.38 1.96 8.77
N VAL A 184 21.13 0.80 8.14
CA VAL A 184 20.44 0.71 6.84
C VAL A 184 19.00 1.18 6.99
N LEU A 185 18.30 0.79 8.06
CA LEU A 185 16.95 1.25 8.34
C LEU A 185 16.91 2.78 8.39
N GLN A 186 17.82 3.41 9.12
CA GLN A 186 17.89 4.87 9.24
C GLN A 186 18.24 5.54 7.91
N LYS A 187 19.14 4.95 7.12
CA LYS A 187 19.52 5.45 5.80
C LYS A 187 18.36 5.40 4.80
N GLU A 188 17.53 4.36 4.88
CA GLU A 188 16.41 4.15 3.94
C GLU A 188 15.14 4.91 4.30
N ARG A 189 15.09 5.55 5.48
CA ARG A 189 13.98 6.45 5.81
C ARG A 189 13.96 7.64 4.87
N ARG A 190 12.77 7.95 4.38
CA ARG A 190 12.46 9.12 3.56
C ARG A 190 11.54 10.03 4.36
N GLY A 191 11.75 11.35 4.25
CA GLY A 191 11.24 12.40 5.13
C GLY A 191 9.86 12.16 5.74
N THR A 192 8.83 12.77 5.16
CA THR A 192 7.43 12.64 5.60
C THR A 192 6.76 11.53 4.80
N LEU A 193 6.28 10.47 5.46
CA LEU A 193 5.48 9.43 4.81
C LEU A 193 4.06 9.95 4.52
N PHE A 194 3.53 9.65 3.34
CA PHE A 194 2.18 10.09 2.94
C PHE A 194 1.10 9.63 3.91
N VAL A 195 1.15 8.36 4.31
CA VAL A 195 0.13 7.75 5.18
C VAL A 195 0.01 8.43 6.55
N ASP A 196 1.10 9.03 7.06
CA ASP A 196 1.09 9.74 8.34
C ASP A 196 0.41 11.12 8.25
N VAL A 197 0.28 11.66 7.04
CA VAL A 197 -0.29 13.01 6.81
C VAL A 197 -1.58 13.01 5.99
N GLN A 198 -1.95 11.90 5.36
CA GLN A 198 -3.13 11.78 4.49
C GLN A 198 -4.42 12.30 5.15
N ARG A 199 -4.67 11.96 6.42
CA ARG A 199 -5.85 12.46 7.14
C ARG A 199 -5.85 13.99 7.28
N LYS A 200 -4.68 14.60 7.55
CA LYS A 200 -4.54 16.06 7.63
C LYS A 200 -4.73 16.71 6.27
N LEU A 201 -4.23 16.09 5.20
CA LEU A 201 -4.45 16.55 3.82
C LEU A 201 -5.92 16.51 3.44
N ASN A 202 -6.66 15.45 3.81
CA ASN A 202 -8.09 15.35 3.55
C ASN A 202 -8.85 16.51 4.19
N PHE A 203 -8.60 16.80 5.47
CA PHE A 203 -9.22 17.96 6.13
C PHE A 203 -8.82 19.29 5.50
N TYR A 204 -7.56 19.42 5.08
CA TYR A 204 -7.07 20.61 4.40
C TYR A 204 -7.79 20.86 3.08
N LEU A 205 -7.90 19.86 2.20
CA LEU A 205 -8.61 19.98 0.93
C LEU A 205 -10.11 20.20 1.13
N ARG A 206 -10.73 19.53 2.12
CA ARG A 206 -12.13 19.72 2.47
C ARG A 206 -12.41 21.14 2.98
N ALA A 207 -11.49 21.74 3.72
CA ALA A 207 -11.62 23.12 4.18
C ALA A 207 -11.54 24.12 3.02
N LEU A 208 -10.79 23.82 1.96
CA LEU A 208 -10.71 24.66 0.76
C LEU A 208 -11.97 24.52 -0.09
N TRP A 209 -12.34 23.29 -0.49
CA TRP A 209 -13.37 23.08 -1.52
C TRP A 209 -14.69 22.46 -1.03
N GLY A 210 -14.86 22.24 0.28
CA GLY A 210 -16.11 21.73 0.86
C GLY A 210 -16.46 20.30 0.45
N ARG A 211 -15.54 19.55 -0.17
CA ARG A 211 -15.72 18.18 -0.64
C ARG A 211 -14.53 17.29 -0.30
N ASP A 212 -14.76 15.99 -0.29
CA ASP A 212 -13.71 15.00 -0.09
C ASP A 212 -12.97 14.72 -1.41
N PHE A 213 -11.68 14.38 -1.30
CA PHE A 213 -10.81 14.01 -2.41
C PHE A 213 -10.15 12.67 -2.09
N MET A 214 -10.29 11.71 -3.00
CA MET A 214 -9.65 10.40 -2.83
C MET A 214 -8.17 10.55 -3.14
N MET A 215 -7.31 10.16 -2.20
CA MET A 215 -5.87 10.23 -2.36
C MET A 215 -5.24 8.87 -2.09
N ARG A 216 -4.28 8.47 -2.94
CA ARG A 216 -3.52 7.23 -2.82
C ARG A 216 -2.01 7.53 -2.87
N PRO A 217 -1.18 6.80 -2.14
CA PRO A 217 0.26 6.84 -2.34
C PRO A 217 0.63 6.15 -3.66
N ALA A 218 1.70 6.62 -4.28
CA ALA A 218 2.34 6.01 -5.44
C ALA A 218 3.85 5.95 -5.19
N ALA A 219 4.48 4.86 -5.63
CA ALA A 219 5.92 4.69 -5.49
C ALA A 219 6.66 5.80 -6.24
N ALA A 220 7.42 6.62 -5.52
CA ALA A 220 8.19 7.74 -6.07
C ALA A 220 9.70 7.48 -5.98
N ASP A 221 10.13 6.22 -6.10
CA ASP A 221 11.52 5.79 -5.93
C ASP A 221 12.37 5.85 -7.20
N PHE A 222 11.82 6.42 -8.28
CA PHE A 222 12.49 6.65 -9.54
C PHE A 222 12.53 8.13 -9.92
N GLU A 223 13.55 8.49 -10.68
CA GLU A 223 13.77 9.86 -11.12
C GLU A 223 12.65 10.30 -12.09
N GLY A 224 12.09 11.49 -11.86
CA GLY A 224 11.03 12.03 -12.71
C GLY A 224 9.61 11.55 -12.38
N PHE A 225 9.38 10.95 -11.21
CA PHE A 225 8.02 10.75 -10.70
C PHE A 225 7.26 12.09 -10.70
N ARG A 226 6.04 12.08 -11.26
CA ARG A 226 5.14 13.22 -11.25
C ARG A 226 3.83 12.81 -10.59
N PRO A 227 3.35 13.54 -9.56
CA PRO A 227 2.02 13.34 -9.02
C PRO A 227 0.96 13.48 -10.12
N TYR A 228 -0.07 12.65 -10.10
CA TYR A 228 -1.06 12.60 -11.18
C TYR A 228 -2.48 12.36 -10.64
N VAL A 229 -3.47 12.54 -11.52
CA VAL A 229 -4.87 12.21 -11.23
C VAL A 229 -5.32 11.10 -12.17
N GLU A 230 -5.89 10.04 -11.61
CA GLU A 230 -6.46 8.92 -12.35
C GLU A 230 -7.82 8.56 -11.74
N HIS A 231 -8.87 8.44 -12.56
CA HIS A 231 -10.23 8.14 -12.08
C HIS A 231 -10.71 9.02 -10.90
N GLN A 232 -10.37 10.31 -10.90
CA GLN A 232 -10.64 11.28 -9.81
C GLN A 232 -9.88 11.02 -8.49
N VAL A 233 -8.92 10.10 -8.49
CA VAL A 233 -8.01 9.82 -7.39
C VAL A 233 -6.70 10.56 -7.60
N LEU A 234 -6.22 11.23 -6.55
CA LEU A 234 -4.95 11.94 -6.55
C LEU A 234 -3.87 10.96 -6.11
N HIS A 235 -2.89 10.71 -6.99
CA HIS A 235 -1.75 9.85 -6.70
C HIS A 235 -0.55 10.72 -6.29
N LEU A 236 -0.17 10.63 -5.02
CA LEU A 236 0.91 11.41 -4.42
C LEU A 236 2.12 10.53 -4.10
N PRO A 237 3.35 11.08 -4.00
CA PRO A 237 4.52 10.33 -3.58
C PRO A 237 4.29 9.63 -2.23
N ASP A 238 4.71 8.38 -2.11
CA ASP A 238 4.63 7.60 -0.87
C ASP A 238 5.49 8.18 0.28
N ALA A 239 6.53 8.94 -0.06
CA ALA A 239 7.27 9.80 0.86
C ALA A 239 7.81 11.07 0.19
N LEU A 240 8.01 12.13 0.98
CA LEU A 240 8.67 13.37 0.55
C LEU A 240 9.74 13.81 1.55
N ASP A 241 10.95 14.05 1.04
CA ASP A 241 12.01 14.74 1.78
C ASP A 241 11.74 16.25 1.83
N ASP A 242 12.23 16.94 2.86
CA ASP A 242 12.13 18.40 2.95
C ASP A 242 12.96 19.07 1.84
N ILE A 243 12.47 20.16 1.27
CA ILE A 243 13.14 20.88 0.17
C ILE A 243 13.26 22.36 0.52
N GLY A 244 14.47 22.91 0.48
CA GLY A 244 14.69 24.35 0.68
C GLY A 244 14.18 24.91 2.02
N GLY A 245 14.11 24.08 3.07
CA GLY A 245 13.51 24.44 4.36
C GLY A 245 11.99 24.30 4.43
N VAL A 246 11.35 23.92 3.33
CA VAL A 246 9.92 23.58 3.29
C VAL A 246 9.74 22.13 3.72
N ARG A 247 8.96 21.95 4.79
CA ARG A 247 8.68 20.65 5.38
C ARG A 247 7.80 19.80 4.47
N GLY A 248 8.00 18.48 4.48
CA GLY A 248 7.25 17.53 3.64
C GLY A 248 5.72 17.67 3.73
N LEU A 249 5.16 18.04 4.88
CA LEU A 249 3.73 18.34 5.00
C LEU A 249 3.27 19.50 4.10
N GLU A 250 4.05 20.58 4.00
CA GLU A 250 3.71 21.72 3.15
C GLU A 250 3.91 21.36 1.67
N LEU A 251 4.90 20.53 1.34
CA LEU A 251 5.05 19.98 -0.02
C LEU A 251 3.81 19.16 -0.40
N TYR A 252 3.36 18.26 0.48
CA TYR A 252 2.12 17.51 0.24
C TYR A 252 0.90 18.42 0.11
N ARG A 253 0.77 19.48 0.91
CA ARG A 253 -0.33 20.45 0.75
C ARG A 253 -0.28 21.15 -0.60
N ALA A 254 0.90 21.56 -1.03
CA ALA A 254 1.10 22.23 -2.30
C ALA A 254 0.75 21.31 -3.48
N THR A 255 1.27 20.08 -3.46
CA THR A 255 1.00 19.06 -4.48
C THR A 255 -0.48 18.66 -4.50
N ALA A 256 -1.06 18.36 -3.33
CA ALA A 256 -2.46 17.93 -3.25
C ALA A 256 -3.42 19.06 -3.67
N ALA A 257 -3.15 20.31 -3.28
CA ALA A 257 -3.94 21.45 -3.71
C ALA A 257 -3.84 21.69 -5.22
N HIS A 258 -2.65 21.49 -5.82
CA HIS A 258 -2.47 21.58 -7.25
C HIS A 258 -3.31 20.52 -7.99
N LEU A 259 -3.19 19.24 -7.62
CA LEU A 259 -3.98 18.16 -8.23
C LEU A 259 -5.49 18.33 -8.00
N ALA A 260 -5.90 18.78 -6.81
CA ALA A 260 -7.30 19.08 -6.52
C ALA A 260 -7.82 20.25 -7.38
N SER A 261 -6.97 21.24 -7.68
CA SER A 261 -7.34 22.37 -8.53
C SER A 261 -7.67 21.92 -9.96
N HIS A 262 -6.96 20.93 -10.49
CA HIS A 262 -7.32 20.29 -11.77
C HIS A 262 -8.71 19.66 -11.71
N LEU A 263 -9.06 18.94 -10.64
CA LEU A 263 -10.38 18.34 -10.50
C LEU A 263 -11.53 19.35 -10.30
N VAL A 264 -11.22 20.54 -9.78
CA VAL A 264 -12.23 21.57 -9.47
C VAL A 264 -12.43 22.54 -10.63
N TYR A 265 -11.36 22.95 -11.31
CA TYR A 265 -11.38 24.05 -12.27
C TYR A 265 -11.23 23.61 -13.73
N THR A 266 -11.11 22.32 -14.01
CA THR A 266 -11.10 21.79 -15.38
C THR A 266 -12.50 21.31 -15.76
N ASP A 267 -13.16 22.04 -16.66
CA ASP A 267 -14.54 21.76 -17.07
C ASP A 267 -14.63 20.77 -18.24
N ARG A 268 -13.56 20.66 -19.04
CA ARG A 268 -13.53 19.82 -20.27
C ARG A 268 -12.16 19.21 -20.46
N ALA A 269 -12.13 17.92 -20.81
CA ALA A 269 -10.91 17.25 -21.22
C ALA A 269 -10.41 17.79 -22.57
N ILE A 270 -9.09 17.97 -22.68
CA ILE A 270 -8.43 18.31 -23.94
C ILE A 270 -7.99 17.01 -24.60
N SER A 271 -8.43 16.75 -25.84
CA SER A 271 -8.02 15.56 -26.58
C SER A 271 -6.53 15.62 -26.92
N ALA A 272 -5.81 14.55 -26.63
CA ALA A 272 -4.38 14.41 -26.94
C ALA A 272 -4.10 13.80 -28.33
N GLU A 273 -5.11 13.28 -29.03
CA GLU A 273 -4.94 12.44 -30.24
C GLU A 273 -4.16 13.11 -31.38
N GLN A 274 -4.21 14.43 -31.48
CA GLN A 274 -3.58 15.21 -32.56
C GLN A 274 -2.46 16.13 -32.07
N LEU A 275 -2.00 15.97 -30.82
CA LEU A 275 -1.00 16.84 -30.22
C LEU A 275 0.38 16.19 -30.21
N SER A 276 1.39 16.96 -30.64
CA SER A 276 2.79 16.59 -30.44
C SER A 276 3.19 16.65 -28.96
N PRO A 277 4.25 15.94 -28.53
CA PRO A 277 4.76 16.01 -27.16
C PRO A 277 5.07 17.44 -26.69
N ALA A 278 5.59 18.29 -27.57
CA ALA A 278 5.86 19.69 -27.26
C ALA A 278 4.57 20.48 -27.02
N GLN A 279 3.54 20.28 -27.85
CA GLN A 279 2.23 20.91 -27.66
C GLN A 279 1.58 20.45 -26.35
N MET A 280 1.62 19.15 -26.05
CA MET A 280 1.11 18.62 -24.78
C MET A 280 1.82 19.23 -23.57
N PHE A 281 3.15 19.40 -23.65
CA PHE A 281 3.93 20.05 -22.59
C PHE A 281 3.51 21.50 -22.37
N PHE A 282 3.41 22.31 -23.43
CA PHE A 282 2.99 23.71 -23.31
C PHE A 282 1.54 23.85 -22.86
N ILE A 283 0.63 23.00 -23.34
CA ILE A 283 -0.76 22.96 -22.86
C ILE A 283 -0.79 22.63 -21.38
N GLY A 284 -0.04 21.61 -20.93
CA GLY A 284 0.06 21.25 -19.52
C GLY A 284 0.54 22.43 -18.66
N LEU A 285 1.60 23.12 -19.08
CA LEU A 285 2.11 24.29 -18.35
C LEU A 285 1.08 25.43 -18.24
N VAL A 286 0.34 25.70 -19.32
CA VAL A 286 -0.71 26.73 -19.32
C VAL A 286 -1.90 26.30 -18.48
N GLU A 287 -2.29 25.02 -18.53
CA GLU A 287 -3.37 24.48 -17.71
C GLU A 287 -3.03 24.50 -16.22
N ASP A 288 -1.80 24.13 -15.84
CA ASP A 288 -1.31 24.25 -14.47
C ASP A 288 -1.42 25.69 -13.97
N ALA A 289 -0.91 26.65 -14.76
CA ALA A 289 -1.02 28.07 -14.42
C ALA A 289 -2.48 28.55 -14.32
N ARG A 290 -3.38 28.06 -15.18
CA ARG A 290 -4.80 28.43 -15.19
C ARG A 290 -5.52 27.92 -13.93
N VAL A 291 -5.35 26.65 -13.58
CA VAL A 291 -6.02 26.06 -12.41
C VAL A 291 -5.46 26.64 -11.11
N GLU A 292 -4.15 26.87 -11.04
CA GLU A 292 -3.53 27.53 -9.89
C GLU A 292 -3.98 28.99 -9.76
N TYR A 293 -4.07 29.74 -10.86
CA TYR A 293 -4.61 31.10 -10.83
C TYR A 293 -6.03 31.15 -10.25
N ASN A 294 -6.91 30.26 -10.71
CA ASN A 294 -8.28 30.15 -10.18
C ASN A 294 -8.28 29.76 -8.69
N ALA A 295 -7.42 28.83 -8.29
CA ALA A 295 -7.26 28.43 -6.90
C ALA A 295 -6.76 29.57 -6.01
N VAL A 296 -5.75 30.35 -6.44
CA VAL A 296 -5.25 31.51 -5.70
C VAL A 296 -6.31 32.61 -5.58
N ARG A 297 -7.12 32.83 -6.63
CA ARG A 297 -8.22 33.80 -6.56
C ARG A 297 -9.26 33.43 -5.50
N ALA A 298 -9.59 32.15 -5.38
CA ALA A 298 -10.49 31.65 -4.34
C ALA A 298 -9.80 31.61 -2.96
N PHE A 299 -8.52 31.23 -2.92
CA PHE A 299 -7.75 30.99 -1.70
C PHE A 299 -6.35 31.64 -1.80
N PRO A 300 -6.20 32.93 -1.46
CA PRO A 300 -4.93 33.64 -1.60
C PRO A 300 -3.74 33.02 -0.85
N GLY A 301 -4.01 32.23 0.20
CA GLY A 301 -3.00 31.48 0.93
C GLY A 301 -2.25 30.45 0.08
N LEU A 302 -2.89 29.86 -0.94
CA LEU A 302 -2.25 28.90 -1.86
C LEU A 302 -1.13 29.57 -2.68
N GLY A 303 -1.30 30.84 -3.04
CA GLY A 303 -0.25 31.59 -3.76
C GLY A 303 1.02 31.74 -2.93
N ARG A 304 0.90 31.98 -1.62
CA ARG A 304 2.06 32.03 -0.71
C ARG A 304 2.73 30.66 -0.58
N LEU A 305 1.93 29.60 -0.52
CA LEU A 305 2.43 28.23 -0.42
C LEU A 305 3.23 27.85 -1.67
N TRP A 306 2.67 28.01 -2.87
CA TRP A 306 3.37 27.66 -4.11
C TRP A 306 4.57 28.56 -4.39
N HIS A 307 4.50 29.85 -4.06
CA HIS A 307 5.66 30.74 -4.20
C HIS A 307 6.85 30.34 -3.32
N SER A 308 6.61 29.67 -2.19
CA SER A 308 7.70 29.18 -1.33
C SER A 308 8.50 28.01 -1.94
N LEU A 309 8.05 27.47 -3.07
CA LEU A 309 8.67 26.35 -3.79
C LEU A 309 9.43 26.76 -5.05
N LEU A 310 9.36 28.05 -5.42
CA LEU A 310 10.00 28.64 -6.60
C LEU A 310 11.29 29.36 -6.19
#